data_AF-A0A0J9TBQ3-F1
#
_entry.id   AF-A0A0J9TBQ3-F1
#
_cell.length_a   1.000
_cell.length_b   1.000
_cell.length_c   1.000
_cell.angle_alpha   90.00
_cell.angle_beta   90.00
_cell.angle_gamma   90.00
#
_symmetry.space_group_name_H-M   'P 1'
#
loop_
_entity.id
_entity.type
_entity.pdbx_description
1 polymer ?
#
loop_
_entity_poly.entity_id
_entity_poly.type
_entity_poly.pdbx_seq_one_letter_code
_entity_poly.pdbx_strand_id
1 'polypeptide(L)'
;MNANDGEETQLDNASPGKNDKSNKPKPHLRKAAGVVWKDSSLDDWPENDFRIFCGNLGNEVTTDILANAFRKYKSFNMAKVIREKRNNKTKGYGFVSLSDPQDMLDALKNMNNKFIGNRPIIVKRSKWKDREVDSKKNKDFDSFIQNTYVPSKKFRKFKKTVRSENKEVHDKLINKNAKNY
;
A
#
# COMPACT_ATOMS: atom_id res chain seq x y z
N MET A 1 -6.80 -5.21 76.69
CA MET A 1 -7.28 -4.53 75.47
C MET A 1 -6.55 -5.15 74.29
N ASN A 2 -7.32 -5.92 73.50
CA ASN A 2 -7.16 -6.44 72.13
C ASN A 2 -5.73 -6.60 71.56
N ALA A 3 -5.28 -7.83 71.32
CA ALA A 3 -5.61 -8.66 70.13
C ALA A 3 -5.00 -8.07 68.84
N ASN A 4 -3.86 -8.64 68.45
CA ASN A 4 -3.39 -8.64 67.06
C ASN A 4 -3.19 -10.12 66.70
N ASP A 5 -4.32 -10.76 66.37
CA ASP A 5 -4.37 -12.02 65.63
C ASP A 5 -3.65 -11.81 64.28
N GLY A 6 -2.76 -12.72 63.86
CA GLY A 6 -3.10 -13.74 62.86
C GLY A 6 -3.20 -13.11 61.45
N GLU A 7 -2.51 -13.53 60.40
CA GLU A 7 -2.02 -14.85 60.05
C GLU A 7 -1.14 -14.72 58.79
N GLU A 8 -0.42 -15.79 58.54
CA GLU A 8 0.62 -16.09 57.57
C GLU A 8 0.11 -16.25 56.11
N THR A 9 1.02 -16.11 55.13
CA THR A 9 1.17 -16.91 53.87
C THR A 9 2.14 -16.14 52.93
N GLN A 10 3.40 -16.56 52.74
CA GLN A 10 3.95 -17.68 51.96
C GLN A 10 3.97 -17.46 50.43
N LEU A 11 5.18 -17.12 49.95
CA LEU A 11 5.88 -17.51 48.70
C LEU A 11 5.09 -17.62 47.38
N ASP A 12 5.52 -16.86 46.35
CA ASP A 12 5.96 -17.44 45.08
C ASP A 12 6.70 -16.47 44.10
N ASN A 13 7.88 -16.96 43.68
CA ASN A 13 8.40 -16.98 42.31
C ASN A 13 8.56 -15.68 41.50
N ALA A 14 9.82 -15.28 41.40
CA ALA A 14 10.36 -14.48 40.31
C ALA A 14 9.90 -15.01 38.94
N SER A 15 9.11 -14.21 38.23
CA SER A 15 8.77 -14.44 36.83
C SER A 15 9.70 -13.61 35.93
N PRO A 16 10.34 -14.20 34.92
CA PRO A 16 11.28 -13.51 34.05
C PRO A 16 10.55 -12.54 33.12
N GLY A 17 11.17 -11.37 32.90
CA GLY A 17 10.65 -10.28 32.08
C GLY A 17 10.06 -10.75 30.75
N LYS A 18 8.74 -10.59 30.61
CA LYS A 18 8.05 -10.79 29.34
C LYS A 18 8.31 -9.58 28.45
N ASN A 19 9.22 -9.80 27.50
CA ASN A 19 9.53 -8.99 26.32
C ASN A 19 8.41 -8.03 25.88
N ASP A 20 8.66 -6.73 26.07
CA ASP A 20 7.86 -5.61 25.59
C ASP A 20 8.06 -5.39 24.07
N LYS A 21 7.57 -6.35 23.26
CA LYS A 21 7.70 -6.34 21.78
C LYS A 21 6.37 -6.14 21.05
N SER A 22 5.31 -5.67 21.70
CA SER A 22 3.96 -5.62 21.12
C SER A 22 3.50 -4.27 20.58
N ASN A 23 4.33 -3.22 20.57
CA ASN A 23 3.88 -1.88 20.14
C ASN A 23 4.63 -1.31 18.93
N LYS A 24 5.08 -2.18 18.00
CA LYS A 24 5.61 -1.71 16.72
C LYS A 24 4.49 -1.68 15.68
N PRO A 25 4.18 -0.51 15.10
CA PRO A 25 3.12 -0.40 14.10
C PRO A 25 3.43 -1.33 12.93
N LYS A 26 2.42 -2.08 12.49
CA LYS A 26 2.56 -3.04 11.38
C LYS A 26 3.01 -2.29 10.12
N PRO A 27 4.04 -2.75 9.39
CA PRO A 27 4.48 -2.05 8.19
C PRO A 27 3.40 -2.11 7.11
N HIS A 28 3.01 -0.96 6.58
CA HIS A 28 2.12 -0.89 5.41
C HIS A 28 2.85 -1.40 4.17
N LEU A 29 2.68 -2.68 3.86
CA LEU A 29 3.24 -3.32 2.67
C LEU A 29 2.29 -3.14 1.48
N ARG A 30 2.85 -2.95 0.30
CA ARG A 30 2.14 -2.97 -1.00
C ARG A 30 2.77 -4.01 -1.91
N LYS A 31 1.94 -4.70 -2.70
CA LYS A 31 2.37 -5.72 -3.69
C LYS A 31 1.93 -5.27 -5.08
N ALA A 32 2.84 -5.18 -6.04
CA ALA A 32 2.53 -5.03 -7.47
C ALA A 32 3.56 -5.77 -8.30
N ALA A 33 3.12 -6.44 -9.39
CA ALA A 33 3.99 -7.22 -10.27
C ALA A 33 4.92 -8.22 -9.53
N GLY A 34 4.44 -8.82 -8.43
CA GLY A 34 5.22 -9.76 -7.60
C GLY A 34 6.23 -9.11 -6.65
N VAL A 35 6.44 -7.79 -6.72
CA VAL A 35 7.35 -7.05 -5.83
C VAL A 35 6.57 -6.47 -4.66
N VAL A 36 7.09 -6.64 -3.45
CA VAL A 36 6.52 -6.08 -2.22
C VAL A 36 7.42 -4.93 -1.72
N TRP A 37 6.84 -3.77 -1.44
CA TRP A 37 7.57 -2.63 -0.86
C TRP A 37 6.83 -2.03 0.33
N LYS A 38 7.58 -1.43 1.27
CA LYS A 38 7.04 -0.63 2.36
C LYS A 38 6.63 0.74 1.83
N ASP A 39 5.39 1.14 2.06
CA ASP A 39 4.92 2.49 1.75
C ASP A 39 4.85 3.34 3.01
N SER A 40 5.92 4.08 3.30
CA SER A 40 5.99 5.00 4.43
C SER A 40 4.96 6.14 4.38
N SER A 41 4.32 6.41 3.22
CA SER A 41 3.34 7.50 3.13
C SER A 41 2.02 7.22 3.85
N LEU A 42 1.81 5.95 4.25
CA LEU A 42 0.66 5.53 5.04
C LEU A 42 0.91 5.57 6.55
N ASP A 43 2.18 5.66 6.98
CA ASP A 43 2.58 5.63 8.39
C ASP A 43 2.21 6.94 9.12
N ASP A 44 2.11 8.07 8.41
CA ASP A 44 1.73 9.38 8.99
C ASP A 44 0.25 9.47 9.41
N TRP A 45 -0.58 8.50 9.00
CA TRP A 45 -2.02 8.56 9.21
C TRP A 45 -2.42 7.86 10.51
N PRO A 46 -3.44 8.38 11.21
CA PRO A 46 -3.94 7.72 12.41
C PRO A 46 -4.43 6.29 12.11
N GLU A 47 -4.19 5.39 13.06
CA GLU A 47 -4.69 4.02 13.00
C GLU A 47 -6.21 3.97 13.15
N ASN A 48 -6.84 2.93 12.59
CA ASN A 48 -8.29 2.69 12.65
C ASN A 48 -9.19 3.81 12.14
N ASP A 49 -8.68 4.64 11.23
CA ASP A 49 -9.41 5.79 10.72
C ASP A 49 -10.38 5.48 9.56
N PHE A 50 -11.24 6.44 9.24
CA PHE A 50 -12.13 6.44 8.09
C PHE A 50 -11.68 7.50 7.10
N ARG A 51 -10.83 7.07 6.16
CA ARG A 51 -10.35 7.98 5.11
C ARG A 51 -11.39 8.20 4.03
N ILE A 52 -11.53 9.46 3.66
CA ILE A 52 -12.31 9.97 2.56
C ILE A 52 -11.35 10.37 1.45
N PHE A 53 -11.70 10.05 0.21
CA PHE A 53 -11.04 10.56 -0.99
C PHE A 53 -11.73 11.85 -1.43
N CYS A 54 -10.95 12.91 -1.58
CA CYS A 54 -11.40 14.21 -2.09
C CYS A 54 -10.71 14.45 -3.44
N GLY A 55 -11.45 14.38 -4.53
CA GLY A 55 -10.99 14.63 -5.90
C GLY A 55 -11.46 15.96 -6.46
N ASN A 56 -10.98 16.29 -7.66
CA ASN A 56 -11.25 17.55 -8.37
C ASN A 56 -10.85 18.81 -7.58
N LEU A 57 -9.79 18.71 -6.78
CA LEU A 57 -9.25 19.85 -6.03
C LEU A 57 -8.52 20.81 -6.99
N GLY A 58 -8.74 22.11 -6.82
CA GLY A 58 -8.01 23.16 -7.52
C GLY A 58 -6.52 23.24 -7.10
N ASN A 59 -5.72 23.95 -7.88
CA ASN A 59 -4.29 24.16 -7.58
C ASN A 59 -4.07 25.06 -6.37
N GLU A 60 -5.03 25.94 -6.11
CA GLU A 60 -5.11 26.82 -4.96
C GLU A 60 -5.38 26.05 -3.65
N VAL A 61 -5.93 24.83 -3.73
CA VAL A 61 -6.31 24.07 -2.53
C VAL A 61 -5.07 23.46 -1.86
N THR A 62 -4.73 23.99 -0.71
CA THR A 62 -3.70 23.44 0.19
C THR A 62 -4.28 22.44 1.17
N THR A 63 -3.40 21.75 1.87
CA THR A 63 -3.78 20.85 2.96
C THR A 63 -4.59 21.58 4.03
N ASP A 64 -4.23 22.83 4.36
CA ASP A 64 -4.92 23.64 5.37
C ASP A 64 -6.32 24.06 4.94
N ILE A 65 -6.48 24.47 3.67
CA ILE A 65 -7.80 24.81 3.11
C ILE A 65 -8.72 23.59 3.14
N LEU A 66 -8.21 22.43 2.73
CA LEU A 66 -8.96 21.19 2.78
C LEU A 66 -9.29 20.79 4.22
N ALA A 67 -8.33 20.89 5.15
CA ALA A 67 -8.56 20.61 6.56
C ALA A 67 -9.66 21.52 7.12
N ASN A 68 -9.60 22.82 6.86
CA ASN A 68 -10.56 23.79 7.36
C ASN A 68 -11.99 23.49 6.90
N ALA A 69 -12.17 23.04 5.66
CA ALA A 69 -13.49 22.66 5.15
C ALA A 69 -14.10 21.43 5.86
N PHE A 70 -13.26 20.54 6.39
CA PHE A 70 -13.70 19.32 7.09
C PHE A 70 -13.64 19.45 8.62
N ARG A 71 -13.08 20.53 9.18
CA ARG A 71 -13.07 20.83 10.63
C ARG A 71 -14.45 20.98 11.26
N LYS A 72 -15.51 21.15 10.46
CA LYS A 72 -16.90 21.16 10.95
C LYS A 72 -17.33 19.82 11.56
N TYR A 73 -16.66 18.72 11.22
CA TYR A 73 -16.90 17.40 11.79
C TYR A 73 -16.06 17.23 13.06
N LYS A 74 -16.68 16.78 14.15
CA LYS A 74 -16.00 16.61 15.44
C LYS A 74 -14.95 15.51 15.39
N SER A 75 -15.18 14.49 14.58
CA SER A 75 -14.24 13.39 14.38
C SER A 75 -13.12 13.68 13.38
N PHE A 76 -12.87 14.94 13.02
CA PHE A 76 -11.77 15.29 12.11
C PHE A 76 -10.40 15.03 12.75
N ASN A 77 -9.56 14.22 12.08
CA ASN A 77 -8.21 13.92 12.54
C ASN A 77 -7.16 14.64 11.68
N MET A 78 -7.10 14.32 10.39
CA MET A 78 -6.03 14.76 9.50
C MET A 78 -6.54 14.96 8.08
N ALA A 79 -5.96 15.92 7.36
CA ALA A 79 -6.11 16.04 5.92
C ALA A 79 -4.74 16.10 5.24
N LYS A 80 -4.63 15.64 4.00
CA LYS A 80 -3.42 15.73 3.19
C LYS A 80 -3.77 15.86 1.72
N VAL A 81 -3.32 16.93 1.08
CA VAL A 81 -3.39 17.08 -0.38
C VAL A 81 -2.16 16.44 -1.00
N ILE A 82 -2.36 15.57 -1.99
CA ILE A 82 -1.24 14.88 -2.64
C ILE A 82 -0.64 15.76 -3.72
N ARG A 83 0.65 16.04 -3.55
CA ARG A 83 1.46 16.83 -4.49
C ARG A 83 2.52 15.96 -5.12
N GLU A 84 2.93 16.31 -6.33
CA GLU A 84 4.05 15.68 -7.01
C GLU A 84 5.38 16.15 -6.40
N LYS A 85 6.28 15.19 -6.10
CA LYS A 85 7.53 15.48 -5.37
C LYS A 85 8.53 16.33 -6.16
N ARG A 86 8.45 16.33 -7.50
CA ARG A 86 9.42 17.04 -8.36
C ARG A 86 9.12 18.53 -8.49
N ASN A 87 7.85 18.88 -8.68
CA ASN A 87 7.40 20.24 -8.99
C ASN A 87 6.47 20.84 -7.93
N ASN A 88 6.18 20.11 -6.84
CA ASN A 88 5.24 20.47 -5.77
C ASN A 88 3.82 20.85 -6.25
N LYS A 89 3.48 20.51 -7.50
CA LYS A 89 2.16 20.73 -8.07
C LYS A 89 1.17 19.74 -7.48
N THR A 90 -0.05 20.19 -7.18
CA THR A 90 -1.11 19.29 -6.71
C THR A 90 -1.46 18.28 -7.80
N LYS A 91 -1.77 17.05 -7.38
CA LYS A 91 -2.35 16.03 -8.26
C LYS A 91 -3.86 16.18 -8.40
N GLY A 92 -4.45 17.22 -7.81
CA GLY A 92 -5.89 17.48 -7.85
C GLY A 92 -6.72 16.56 -6.96
N TYR A 93 -6.09 15.88 -6.01
CA TYR A 93 -6.77 15.05 -5.02
C TYR A 93 -6.06 15.06 -3.67
N GLY A 94 -6.82 14.73 -2.63
CA GLY A 94 -6.36 14.61 -1.27
C GLY A 94 -7.14 13.54 -0.51
N PHE A 95 -6.71 13.32 0.72
CA PHE A 95 -7.36 12.42 1.66
C PHE A 95 -7.69 13.17 2.94
N VAL A 96 -8.82 12.83 3.53
CA VAL A 96 -9.26 13.32 4.85
C VAL A 96 -9.50 12.10 5.73
N SER A 97 -9.05 12.15 6.97
CA SER A 97 -9.17 11.10 7.96
C SER A 97 -10.15 11.54 9.05
N LEU A 98 -11.14 10.70 9.30
CA LEU A 98 -12.13 10.87 10.36
C LEU A 98 -12.07 9.70 11.33
N SER A 99 -12.37 9.93 12.61
CA SER A 99 -12.47 8.87 13.61
C SER A 99 -13.82 8.15 13.60
N ASP A 100 -14.91 8.83 13.23
CA ASP A 100 -16.28 8.28 13.31
C ASP A 100 -16.80 7.89 11.92
N PRO A 101 -17.33 6.67 11.73
CA PRO A 101 -17.99 6.29 10.48
C PRO A 101 -19.24 7.12 10.15
N GLN A 102 -19.99 7.64 11.14
CA GLN A 102 -21.20 8.44 10.89
C GLN A 102 -20.87 9.79 10.27
N ASP A 103 -19.92 10.52 10.88
CA ASP A 103 -19.39 11.76 10.33
C ASP A 103 -18.83 11.55 8.90
N MET A 104 -18.24 10.39 8.63
CA MET A 104 -17.76 10.04 7.29
C MET A 104 -18.89 9.89 6.27
N LEU A 105 -20.00 9.23 6.64
CA LEU A 105 -21.17 9.11 5.78
C LEU A 105 -21.83 10.47 5.53
N ASP A 106 -21.90 11.32 6.55
CA ASP A 106 -22.44 12.67 6.43
C ASP A 106 -21.54 13.57 5.60
N ALA A 107 -20.21 13.43 5.70
CA ALA A 107 -19.26 14.09 4.82
C ALA A 107 -19.43 13.65 3.37
N LEU A 108 -19.60 12.35 3.11
CA LEU A 108 -19.85 11.86 1.75
C LEU A 108 -21.12 12.45 1.12
N LYS A 109 -22.19 12.61 1.90
CA LYS A 109 -23.45 13.18 1.40
C LYS A 109 -23.38 14.69 1.23
N ASN A 110 -22.90 15.40 2.26
CA ASN A 110 -23.03 16.86 2.34
C ASN A 110 -21.88 17.63 1.70
N MET A 111 -20.69 17.03 1.60
CA MET A 111 -19.52 17.69 1.00
C MET A 111 -19.32 17.35 -0.47
N ASN A 112 -20.00 16.32 -0.98
CA ASN A 112 -19.90 16.01 -2.40
C ASN A 112 -20.48 17.14 -3.25
N ASN A 113 -19.73 17.57 -4.27
CA ASN A 113 -20.00 18.73 -5.14
C ASN A 113 -20.03 20.09 -4.43
N LYS A 114 -19.57 20.20 -3.18
CA LYS A 114 -19.36 21.52 -2.55
C LYS A 114 -18.14 22.21 -3.15
N PHE A 115 -18.21 23.52 -3.29
CA PHE A 115 -17.07 24.32 -3.76
C PHE A 115 -16.03 24.48 -2.66
N ILE A 116 -14.78 24.12 -2.97
CA ILE A 116 -13.60 24.47 -2.18
C ILE A 116 -12.62 25.16 -3.12
N GLY A 117 -12.33 26.43 -2.86
CA GLY A 117 -11.68 27.29 -3.85
C GLY A 117 -12.61 27.53 -5.04
N ASN A 118 -12.11 27.34 -6.25
CA ASN A 118 -12.84 27.66 -7.48
C ASN A 118 -13.46 26.43 -8.15
N ARG A 119 -13.43 25.26 -7.50
CA ARG A 119 -13.91 23.99 -8.07
C ARG A 119 -14.82 23.22 -7.10
N PRO A 120 -15.86 22.53 -7.61
CA PRO A 120 -16.65 21.61 -6.81
C PRO A 120 -15.85 20.33 -6.55
N ILE A 121 -15.75 19.93 -5.28
CA ILE A 121 -15.00 18.73 -4.89
C ILE A 121 -15.82 17.47 -5.12
N ILE A 122 -15.14 16.37 -5.42
CA ILE A 122 -15.78 15.04 -5.52
C ILE A 122 -15.36 14.24 -4.29
N VAL A 123 -16.32 13.80 -3.49
CA VAL A 123 -16.07 13.08 -2.24
C VAL A 123 -16.47 11.62 -2.40
N LYS A 124 -15.55 10.70 -2.12
CA LYS A 124 -15.77 9.24 -2.23
C LYS A 124 -15.15 8.51 -1.05
N ARG A 125 -15.63 7.30 -0.75
CA ARG A 125 -14.99 6.42 0.23
C ARG A 125 -13.59 6.05 -0.25
N SER A 126 -12.57 6.21 0.60
CA SER A 126 -11.21 5.87 0.22
C SER A 126 -11.00 4.36 0.15
N LYS A 127 -10.24 3.92 -0.84
CA LYS A 127 -9.84 2.52 -1.06
C LYS A 127 -8.51 2.19 -0.36
N TRP A 128 -8.14 2.92 0.69
CA TRP A 128 -6.83 2.74 1.35
C TRP A 128 -6.70 1.35 1.98
N LYS A 129 -7.76 0.83 2.62
CA LYS A 129 -7.79 -0.54 3.18
C LYS A 129 -7.68 -1.63 2.11
N ASP A 130 -8.16 -1.37 0.89
CA ASP A 130 -8.07 -2.32 -0.22
C ASP A 130 -6.61 -2.47 -0.73
N ARG A 131 -5.74 -1.50 -0.44
CA ARG A 131 -4.35 -1.46 -0.92
C ARG A 131 -3.36 -2.19 -0.02
N GLU A 132 -3.80 -2.61 1.16
CA GLU A 132 -3.01 -3.46 2.04
C GLU A 132 -2.89 -4.86 1.43
N VAL A 133 -1.72 -5.48 1.53
CA VAL A 133 -1.47 -6.84 0.99
C VAL A 133 -2.48 -7.85 1.53
N ASP A 134 -2.92 -7.66 2.78
CA ASP A 134 -3.89 -8.50 3.47
C ASP A 134 -5.36 -8.19 3.20
N SER A 135 -5.66 -7.23 2.30
CA SER A 135 -7.04 -6.85 2.04
C SER A 135 -7.85 -8.05 1.58
N LYS A 136 -9.11 -8.17 2.05
CA LYS A 136 -10.01 -9.28 1.68
C LYS A 136 -10.05 -9.47 0.16
N LYS A 137 -10.11 -8.38 -0.60
CA LYS A 137 -10.08 -8.42 -2.08
C LYS A 137 -8.79 -9.02 -2.66
N ASN A 138 -7.63 -8.76 -2.06
CA ASN A 138 -6.37 -9.35 -2.49
C ASN A 138 -6.30 -10.84 -2.14
N LYS A 139 -6.85 -11.25 -0.99
CA LYS A 139 -6.98 -12.67 -0.60
C LYS A 139 -7.96 -13.42 -1.49
N ASP A 140 -9.09 -12.80 -1.82
CA ASP A 140 -10.11 -13.34 -2.71
C ASP A 140 -9.60 -13.45 -4.16
N PHE A 141 -8.77 -12.49 -4.60
CA PHE A 141 -8.10 -12.56 -5.91
C PHE A 141 -6.97 -13.61 -5.93
N ASP A 142 -6.11 -13.66 -4.91
CA ASP A 142 -5.05 -14.68 -4.80
C ASP A 142 -5.69 -16.09 -4.70
N SER A 143 -6.82 -16.26 -4.00
CA SER A 143 -7.55 -17.53 -3.94
C SER A 143 -8.25 -17.88 -5.25
N PHE A 144 -8.85 -16.91 -5.94
CA PHE A 144 -9.39 -17.11 -7.30
C PHE A 144 -8.30 -17.56 -8.27
N ILE A 145 -7.14 -16.91 -8.27
CA ILE A 145 -5.99 -17.32 -9.09
C ILE A 145 -5.51 -18.70 -8.67
N GLN A 146 -5.37 -19.01 -7.38
CA GLN A 146 -4.97 -20.37 -6.95
C GLN A 146 -5.98 -21.45 -7.37
N ASN A 147 -7.27 -21.14 -7.37
CA ASN A 147 -8.32 -22.10 -7.72
C ASN A 147 -8.54 -22.23 -9.23
N THR A 148 -8.21 -21.21 -10.03
CA THR A 148 -8.35 -21.21 -11.50
C THR A 148 -7.03 -21.45 -12.25
N TYR A 149 -5.89 -21.19 -11.61
CA TYR A 149 -4.55 -21.52 -12.10
C TYR A 149 -4.10 -22.84 -11.49
N VAL A 150 -4.43 -23.93 -12.17
CA VAL A 150 -3.65 -25.17 -12.06
C VAL A 150 -2.30 -24.86 -12.70
N PRO A 151 -1.15 -24.97 -11.99
CA PRO A 151 0.13 -24.90 -12.66
C PRO A 151 0.17 -26.06 -13.66
N SER A 152 0.06 -25.75 -14.95
CA SER A 152 0.28 -26.75 -15.99
C SER A 152 1.69 -27.29 -15.79
N LYS A 153 1.78 -28.47 -15.17
CA LYS A 153 2.99 -29.28 -15.15
C LYS A 153 3.27 -29.71 -16.59
N LYS A 154 3.96 -28.85 -17.35
CA LYS A 154 4.90 -29.13 -18.44
C LYS A 154 5.01 -27.89 -19.35
N PHE A 155 5.83 -26.93 -18.97
CA PHE A 155 6.62 -26.24 -19.99
C PHE A 155 7.73 -27.19 -20.43
N ARG A 156 7.51 -27.89 -21.54
CA ARG A 156 8.62 -28.53 -22.29
C ARG A 156 9.61 -27.41 -22.58
N LYS A 157 10.83 -27.54 -22.04
CA LYS A 157 11.97 -26.68 -22.39
C LYS A 157 12.06 -26.64 -23.92
N PHE A 158 11.75 -25.51 -24.54
CA PHE A 158 12.13 -25.27 -25.92
C PHE A 158 13.66 -25.20 -25.94
N LYS A 159 14.32 -26.27 -26.39
CA LYS A 159 15.72 -26.20 -26.81
C LYS A 159 15.77 -25.17 -27.92
N LYS A 160 16.45 -24.05 -27.67
CA LYS A 160 16.76 -23.04 -28.66
C LYS A 160 17.70 -23.69 -29.68
N THR A 161 17.15 -24.19 -30.79
CA THR A 161 17.96 -24.63 -31.93
C THR A 161 18.61 -23.39 -32.50
N VAL A 162 19.89 -23.20 -32.19
CA VAL A 162 20.73 -22.23 -32.88
C VAL A 162 20.78 -22.65 -34.33
N ARG A 163 20.26 -21.81 -35.21
CA ARG A 163 20.40 -21.93 -36.67
C ARG A 163 21.90 -21.89 -36.97
N SER A 164 22.49 -23.03 -37.26
CA SER A 164 23.87 -23.15 -37.70
C SER A 164 23.96 -22.52 -39.10
N GLU A 165 24.32 -21.24 -39.14
CA GLU A 165 24.78 -20.60 -40.36
C GLU A 165 26.09 -21.25 -40.80
N ASN A 166 26.06 -21.71 -42.05
CA ASN A 166 27.18 -21.95 -42.96
C ASN A 166 28.57 -21.66 -42.39
N LYS A 167 29.28 -22.72 -42.01
CA LYS A 167 30.73 -22.69 -41.78
C LYS A 167 31.43 -23.79 -42.57
N GLU A 168 31.07 -23.93 -43.85
CA GLU A 168 31.70 -24.91 -44.75
C GLU A 168 32.16 -24.33 -46.11
N VAL A 169 32.03 -23.00 -46.31
CA VAL A 169 32.48 -22.34 -47.55
C VAL A 169 33.74 -21.49 -47.36
N HIS A 170 34.06 -21.07 -46.13
CA HIS A 170 35.20 -20.16 -45.90
C HIS A 170 36.57 -20.87 -45.83
N ASP A 171 36.64 -22.16 -45.48
CA ASP A 171 37.91 -22.88 -45.35
C ASP A 171 38.30 -23.70 -46.60
N LYS A 172 37.50 -23.65 -47.68
CA LYS A 172 37.85 -24.26 -48.98
C LYS A 172 38.43 -23.29 -50.02
N LEU A 173 38.61 -22.01 -49.68
CA LEU A 173 39.16 -20.99 -50.59
C LEU A 173 40.56 -20.49 -50.24
N ILE A 174 41.20 -21.00 -49.17
CA ILE A 174 42.54 -20.55 -48.77
C ILE A 174 43.64 -21.58 -49.08
N ASN A 175 43.31 -22.85 -49.37
CA ASN A 175 44.33 -23.90 -49.55
C ASN A 175 44.28 -24.64 -50.90
N LYS A 176 44.11 -23.89 -52.00
CA LYS A 176 44.31 -24.41 -53.37
C LYS A 176 45.26 -23.58 -54.25
N ASN A 177 46.01 -22.65 -53.64
CA ASN A 177 47.13 -21.94 -54.29
C ASN A 177 48.51 -22.31 -53.70
N ALA A 178 48.62 -23.52 -53.16
CA ALA A 178 49.89 -24.08 -52.74
C ALA A 178 50.00 -25.52 -53.27
N LYS A 179 50.13 -25.64 -54.61
CA LYS A 179 50.79 -26.76 -55.30
C LYS A 179 50.86 -26.43 -56.80
N ASN A 180 52.09 -26.15 -57.21
CA ASN A 180 52.64 -26.33 -58.56
C ASN A 180 52.30 -25.18 -59.53
N TYR A 181 53.32 -24.46 -60.03
CA TYR A 181 54.09 -24.85 -61.22
C TYR A 181 53.18 -25.08 -62.42
#